data_AF-A0A3C1Q5F2-F1
#
_entry.id   AF-A0A3C1Q5F2-F1
#
_cell.length_a   1.000
_cell.length_b   1.000
_cell.length_c   1.000
_cell.angle_alpha   90.00
_cell.angle_beta   90.00
_cell.angle_gamma   90.00
#
_symmetry.space_group_name_H-M   'P 1'
#
loop_
_entity.id
_entity.type
_entity.pdbx_description
1 polymer ?
#
loop_
_entity_poly.entity_id
_entity_poly.type
_entity_poly.pdbx_seq_one_letter_code
_entity_poly.pdbx_strand_id
1 'polypeptide(L)'
;MRRFVATWPIRVESEIANLIERDRWNVTRAGEWLMTCWLDYLVASSNYLDHSRPSWLLNWPTGSRMEFDREYRELGVAFEFQGEQHFEATDMFPNEEDLTQQKTRDYMKAGISFYNDMQLVPVTAHDLTLRGMVGKVSGLPLRHYRPKGPIAKTLMQIGESYISYWEKRRRQRSS
;
A
#
# COMPACT_ATOMS: atom_id res chain seq x y z
N MET A 1 -2.57 -34.03 -16.40
CA MET A 1 -3.42 -33.57 -15.27
C MET A 1 -3.78 -32.12 -15.49
N ARG A 2 -5.06 -31.78 -15.74
CA ARG A 2 -5.51 -30.38 -15.91
C ARG A 2 -5.53 -29.70 -14.55
N ARG A 3 -4.71 -28.67 -14.38
CA ARG A 3 -4.69 -27.84 -13.17
C ARG A 3 -5.85 -26.85 -13.28
N PHE A 4 -6.93 -27.08 -12.56
CA PHE A 4 -7.99 -26.07 -12.42
C PHE A 4 -7.44 -24.96 -11.53
N VAL A 5 -7.40 -23.75 -12.06
CA VAL A 5 -6.97 -22.58 -11.30
C VAL A 5 -8.15 -21.67 -11.14
N ALA A 6 -8.53 -21.42 -9.89
CA ALA A 6 -9.60 -20.48 -9.58
C ALA A 6 -9.13 -19.08 -10.00
N THR A 7 -9.73 -18.59 -11.07
CA THR A 7 -9.52 -17.23 -11.60
C THR A 7 -10.87 -16.61 -11.84
N TRP A 8 -10.97 -15.30 -11.69
CA TRP A 8 -12.19 -14.63 -12.10
C TRP A 8 -12.39 -14.80 -13.61
N PRO A 9 -13.62 -15.04 -14.08
CA PRO A 9 -13.92 -14.93 -15.50
C PRO A 9 -13.50 -13.56 -16.03
N ILE A 10 -13.05 -13.48 -17.30
CA ILE A 10 -12.57 -12.22 -17.89
C ILE A 10 -13.61 -11.11 -17.75
N ARG A 11 -14.89 -11.42 -17.95
CA ARG A 11 -15.99 -10.47 -17.76
C ARG A 11 -16.01 -9.89 -16.34
N VAL A 12 -15.82 -10.73 -15.32
CA VAL A 12 -15.77 -10.28 -13.92
C VAL A 12 -14.55 -9.40 -13.67
N GLU A 13 -13.38 -9.76 -14.22
CA GLU A 13 -12.20 -8.87 -14.15
C GLU A 13 -12.45 -7.52 -14.82
N SER A 14 -13.14 -7.49 -15.97
CA SER A 14 -13.49 -6.25 -16.66
C SER A 14 -14.43 -5.37 -15.83
N GLU A 15 -15.43 -5.95 -15.17
CA GLU A 15 -16.33 -5.19 -14.30
C GLU A 15 -15.59 -4.62 -13.08
N ILE A 16 -14.72 -5.41 -12.43
CA ILE A 16 -13.89 -4.95 -11.32
C ILE A 16 -12.95 -3.82 -11.79
N ALA A 17 -12.32 -3.98 -12.95
CA ALA A 17 -11.46 -2.95 -13.53
C ALA A 17 -12.23 -1.64 -13.80
N ASN A 18 -13.46 -1.72 -14.30
CA ASN A 18 -14.32 -0.55 -14.50
C ASN A 18 -14.69 0.14 -13.17
N LEU A 19 -14.93 -0.63 -12.10
CA LEU A 19 -15.18 -0.06 -10.77
C LEU A 19 -13.95 0.69 -10.25
N ILE A 20 -12.77 0.06 -10.31
CA ILE A 20 -11.50 0.68 -9.92
C ILE A 20 -11.27 1.99 -10.69
N GLU A 21 -11.46 1.99 -12.01
CA GLU A 21 -11.27 3.18 -12.84
C GLU A 21 -12.26 4.31 -12.52
N ARG A 22 -13.45 3.99 -12.01
CA ARG A 22 -14.42 5.00 -11.57
C ARG A 22 -14.07 5.55 -10.18
N ASP A 23 -13.66 4.67 -9.28
CA ASP A 23 -13.42 5.01 -7.87
C ASP A 23 -12.14 5.83 -7.67
N ARG A 24 -11.16 5.73 -8.57
CA ARG A 24 -9.91 6.51 -8.51
C ARG A 24 -10.11 8.03 -8.35
N TRP A 25 -11.26 8.56 -8.79
CA TRP A 25 -11.58 9.99 -8.73
C TRP A 25 -12.31 10.39 -7.44
N ASN A 26 -12.71 9.40 -6.63
CA ASN A 26 -13.50 9.58 -5.41
C ASN A 26 -12.69 9.30 -4.13
N VAL A 27 -11.37 9.14 -4.24
CA VAL A 27 -10.49 8.79 -3.12
C VAL A 27 -9.56 9.94 -2.73
N THR A 28 -9.43 10.18 -1.43
CA THR A 28 -8.56 11.25 -0.91
C THR A 28 -7.08 10.84 -0.90
N ARG A 29 -6.79 9.58 -0.55
CA ARG A 29 -5.43 9.03 -0.44
C ARG A 29 -5.15 8.05 -1.58
N ALA A 30 -4.96 8.58 -2.78
CA ALA A 30 -4.89 7.75 -4.00
C ALA A 30 -3.79 6.67 -3.97
N GLY A 31 -2.62 6.94 -3.35
CA GLY A 31 -1.53 5.96 -3.28
C GLY A 31 -1.83 4.80 -2.33
N GLU A 32 -2.37 5.11 -1.16
CA GLU A 32 -2.82 4.12 -0.16
C GLU A 32 -3.97 3.27 -0.73
N TRP A 33 -4.96 3.91 -1.36
CA TRP A 33 -6.04 3.21 -2.05
C TRP A 33 -5.54 2.32 -3.19
N LEU A 34 -4.57 2.78 -3.99
CA LEU A 34 -4.01 1.95 -5.05
C LEU A 34 -3.25 0.74 -4.50
N MET A 35 -2.53 0.92 -3.38
CA MET A 35 -1.91 -0.19 -2.65
C MET A 35 -2.97 -1.21 -2.21
N THR A 36 -4.09 -0.77 -1.62
CA THR A 36 -5.13 -1.70 -1.16
C THR A 36 -5.80 -2.44 -2.32
N CYS A 37 -6.02 -1.80 -3.47
CA CYS A 37 -6.49 -2.49 -4.67
C CYS A 37 -5.51 -3.57 -5.18
N TRP A 38 -4.20 -3.29 -5.14
CA TRP A 38 -3.18 -4.30 -5.46
C TRP A 38 -3.21 -5.47 -4.49
N LEU A 39 -3.38 -5.21 -3.19
CA LEU A 39 -3.48 -6.24 -2.16
C LEU A 39 -4.72 -7.12 -2.37
N ASP A 40 -5.87 -6.54 -2.70
CA ASP A 40 -7.11 -7.28 -3.02
C ASP A 40 -6.93 -8.17 -4.27
N TYR A 41 -6.17 -7.69 -5.25
CA TYR A 41 -5.88 -8.42 -6.48
C TYR A 41 -4.91 -9.57 -6.28
N LEU A 42 -3.88 -9.38 -5.45
CA LEU A 42 -2.73 -10.30 -5.34
C LEU A 42 -2.83 -11.27 -4.16
N VAL A 43 -3.40 -10.87 -3.03
CA VAL A 43 -3.40 -11.68 -1.80
C VAL A 43 -4.65 -12.56 -1.76
N ALA A 44 -4.45 -13.87 -1.56
CA ALA A 44 -5.51 -14.85 -1.40
C ALA A 44 -6.00 -14.94 0.06
N SER A 45 -6.23 -13.80 0.69
CA SER A 45 -6.87 -13.69 2.01
C SER A 45 -7.86 -12.54 1.98
N SER A 46 -9.09 -12.81 2.43
CA SER A 46 -10.10 -11.78 2.69
C SER A 46 -10.16 -11.40 4.17
N ASN A 47 -9.31 -11.99 5.01
CA ASN A 47 -9.23 -11.69 6.44
C ASN A 47 -8.17 -10.62 6.66
N TYR A 48 -8.56 -9.37 6.42
CA TYR A 48 -7.75 -8.20 6.67
C TYR A 48 -8.57 -7.10 7.36
N LEU A 49 -7.87 -6.16 7.98
CA LEU A 49 -8.46 -4.97 8.57
C LEU A 49 -7.75 -3.73 8.02
N ASP A 50 -8.50 -2.88 7.34
CA ASP A 50 -8.03 -1.57 6.90
C ASP A 50 -8.07 -0.58 8.07
N HIS A 51 -7.09 0.31 8.14
CA HIS A 51 -6.97 1.32 9.20
C HIS A 51 -6.99 0.72 10.62
N SER A 52 -6.38 -0.44 10.79
CA SER A 52 -6.36 -1.14 12.07
C SER A 52 -5.59 -0.34 13.12
N ARG A 53 -6.11 -0.23 14.34
CA ARG A 53 -5.44 0.44 15.47
C ARG A 53 -5.30 -0.50 16.66
N PRO A 54 -4.38 -1.48 16.60
CA PRO A 54 -4.23 -2.46 17.68
C PRO A 54 -3.93 -1.77 19.02
N SER A 55 -4.45 -2.32 20.11
CA SER A 55 -4.27 -1.74 21.45
C SER A 55 -2.82 -1.71 21.91
N TRP A 56 -1.98 -2.61 21.38
CA TRP A 56 -0.55 -2.71 21.67
C TRP A 56 0.30 -1.76 20.83
N LEU A 57 -0.24 -1.20 19.74
CA LEU A 57 0.49 -0.31 18.84
C LEU A 57 0.35 1.14 19.30
N LEU A 58 1.11 1.52 20.33
CA LEU A 58 1.01 2.83 20.98
C LEU A 58 2.21 3.71 20.64
N ASN A 59 1.97 4.99 20.38
CA ASN A 59 3.00 6.00 20.40
C ASN A 59 3.41 6.23 21.87
N TRP A 60 4.65 5.90 22.23
CA TRP A 60 5.10 5.92 23.63
C TRP A 60 5.03 7.33 24.26
N PRO A 61 5.50 8.41 23.60
CA PRO A 61 5.35 9.76 24.13
C PRO A 61 3.91 10.21 24.42
N THR A 62 2.94 9.87 23.56
CA THR A 62 1.57 10.42 23.66
C THR A 62 0.54 9.42 24.20
N GLY A 63 0.89 8.14 24.32
CA GLY A 63 -0.04 7.05 24.63
C GLY A 63 -1.10 6.81 23.55
N SER A 64 -1.04 7.50 22.41
CA SER A 64 -2.05 7.42 21.37
C SER A 64 -1.83 6.18 20.49
N ARG A 65 -2.91 5.51 20.06
CA ARG A 65 -2.80 4.39 19.12
C ARG A 65 -2.28 4.85 17.78
N MET A 66 -1.32 4.11 17.22
CA MET A 66 -0.94 4.20 15.83
C MET A 66 -1.83 3.26 15.01
N GLU A 67 -1.82 3.47 13.71
CA GLU A 67 -2.71 2.80 12.74
C GLU A 67 -1.88 2.02 11.75
N PHE A 68 -2.32 0.84 11.31
CA PHE A 68 -1.84 0.24 10.06
C PHE A 68 -2.80 0.51 8.90
N ASP A 69 -2.28 0.77 7.70
CA ASP A 69 -3.13 0.99 6.52
C ASP A 69 -3.91 -0.29 6.16
N ARG A 70 -3.22 -1.45 6.12
CA ARG A 70 -3.87 -2.77 5.99
C ARG A 70 -3.14 -3.84 6.82
N GLU A 71 -3.87 -4.51 7.70
CA GLU A 71 -3.37 -5.60 8.56
C GLU A 71 -3.96 -6.95 8.13
N TYR A 72 -3.11 -7.94 7.83
CA TYR A 72 -3.48 -9.35 7.73
C TYR A 72 -3.07 -10.07 9.02
N ARG A 73 -3.88 -9.96 10.07
CA ARG A 73 -3.51 -10.37 11.42
C ARG A 73 -3.08 -11.84 11.53
N GLU A 74 -3.83 -12.74 10.88
CA GLU A 74 -3.51 -14.18 10.89
C GLU A 74 -2.24 -14.52 10.12
N LEU A 75 -1.82 -13.64 9.20
CA LEU A 75 -0.58 -13.80 8.43
C LEU A 75 0.60 -13.07 9.09
N GLY A 76 0.39 -12.36 10.20
CA GLY A 76 1.43 -11.61 10.90
C GLY A 76 2.07 -10.52 10.03
N VAL A 77 1.32 -9.91 9.11
CA VAL A 77 1.84 -8.87 8.21
C VAL A 77 0.91 -7.66 8.15
N ALA A 78 1.51 -6.47 8.14
CA ALA A 78 0.84 -5.20 7.90
C ALA A 78 1.53 -4.43 6.77
N PHE A 79 0.75 -3.77 5.93
CA PHE A 79 1.24 -2.93 4.82
C PHE A 79 1.04 -1.46 5.13
N GLU A 80 2.01 -0.64 4.72
CA GLU A 80 2.04 0.80 4.96
C GLU A 80 2.40 1.54 3.69
N PHE A 81 1.50 2.40 3.22
CA PHE A 81 1.80 3.28 2.11
C PHE A 81 2.62 4.48 2.59
N GLN A 82 3.90 4.47 2.21
CA GLN A 82 4.81 5.58 2.41
C GLN A 82 4.58 6.59 1.29
N GLY A 83 3.74 7.59 1.57
CA GLY A 83 3.54 8.71 0.67
C GLY A 83 4.87 9.39 0.30
N GLU A 84 4.89 10.07 -0.86
CA GLU A 84 6.08 10.77 -1.37
C GLU A 84 6.70 11.80 -0.41
N GLN A 85 5.97 12.20 0.64
CA GLN A 85 6.44 13.12 1.68
C GLN A 85 7.49 12.50 2.63
N HIS A 86 7.81 11.20 2.51
CA HIS A 86 8.81 10.53 3.36
C HIS A 86 10.26 10.65 2.86
N PHE A 87 10.52 11.14 1.63
CA PHE A 87 11.86 11.04 1.00
C PHE A 87 12.64 12.33 0.79
N GLU A 88 12.01 13.51 0.84
CA GLU A 88 12.71 14.81 0.86
C GLU A 88 11.92 15.78 1.75
N ALA A 89 12.62 16.66 2.48
CA ALA A 89 12.01 17.69 3.31
C ALA A 89 11.01 18.49 2.48
N THR A 90 9.72 18.15 2.56
CA THR A 90 8.70 18.84 1.79
C THR A 90 8.50 20.23 2.36
N ASP A 91 8.21 21.24 1.54
CA ASP A 91 7.83 22.61 1.98
C ASP A 91 6.61 22.68 2.94
N MET A 92 5.97 21.55 3.24
CA MET A 92 4.94 21.41 4.29
C MET A 92 5.53 21.09 5.68
N PHE A 93 6.82 20.71 5.74
CA PHE A 93 7.63 20.42 6.93
C PHE A 93 9.05 20.99 6.73
N PRO A 94 9.21 22.33 6.75
CA PRO A 94 10.52 22.98 6.59
C PRO A 94 11.43 22.82 7.82
N ASN A 95 11.00 22.11 8.86
CA ASN A 95 11.70 22.00 10.14
C ASN A 95 12.30 20.59 10.30
N GLU A 96 13.61 20.49 10.51
CA GLU A 96 14.32 19.22 10.78
C GLU A 96 13.68 18.42 11.92
N GLU A 97 13.02 19.13 12.83
CA GLU A 97 12.27 18.58 13.96
C GLU A 97 11.08 17.72 13.52
N ASP A 98 10.31 18.14 12.51
CA ASP A 98 9.15 17.37 12.02
C ASP A 98 9.58 16.08 11.31
N LEU A 99 10.66 16.16 10.52
CA LEU A 99 11.27 14.99 9.89
C LEU A 99 11.82 14.02 10.95
N THR A 100 12.41 14.55 12.02
CA THR A 100 12.91 13.75 13.14
C THR A 100 11.75 13.08 13.88
N GLN A 101 10.65 13.79 14.13
CA GLN A 101 9.44 13.22 14.75
C GLN A 101 8.83 12.11 13.89
N GLN A 102 8.74 12.31 12.57
CA GLN A 102 8.24 11.30 11.64
C GLN A 102 9.12 10.05 11.66
N LYS A 103 10.45 10.19 11.51
CA LYS A 103 11.39 9.06 11.63
C LYS A 103 11.27 8.34 12.96
N THR A 104 11.14 9.09 14.06
CA THR A 104 10.98 8.51 15.40
C THR A 104 9.69 7.70 15.47
N ARG A 105 8.59 8.21 14.92
CA ARG A 105 7.31 7.49 14.85
C ARG A 105 7.41 6.23 14.01
N ASP A 106 8.09 6.28 12.86
CA ASP A 106 8.29 5.13 11.98
C ASP A 106 9.15 4.05 12.65
N TYR A 107 10.25 4.43 13.31
CA TYR A 107 11.07 3.50 14.08
C TYR A 107 10.32 2.89 15.27
N MET A 108 9.54 3.69 16.00
CA MET A 108 8.69 3.18 17.09
C MET A 108 7.70 2.15 16.55
N LYS A 109 7.01 2.47 15.44
CA LYS A 109 6.03 1.58 14.83
C LYS A 109 6.67 0.29 14.35
N ALA A 110 7.81 0.36 13.66
CA ALA A 110 8.56 -0.82 13.23
C ALA A 110 9.01 -1.69 14.41
N GLY A 111 9.57 -1.09 15.46
CA GLY A 111 10.02 -1.80 16.66
C GLY A 111 8.87 -2.50 17.38
N ILE A 112 7.79 -1.78 17.67
CA ILE A 112 6.62 -2.35 18.36
C ILE A 112 5.98 -3.47 17.52
N SER A 113 5.89 -3.29 16.20
CA SER A 113 5.35 -4.33 15.31
C SER A 113 6.19 -5.59 15.37
N PHE A 114 7.52 -5.46 15.28
CA PHE A 114 8.45 -6.58 15.39
C PHE A 114 8.30 -7.34 16.72
N TYR A 115 8.20 -6.62 17.85
CA TYR A 115 8.00 -7.25 19.16
C TYR A 115 6.65 -7.95 19.33
N ASN A 116 5.66 -7.68 18.46
CA ASN A 116 4.33 -8.28 18.48
C ASN A 116 4.13 -9.27 17.31
N ASP A 117 5.22 -9.82 16.77
CA ASP A 117 5.20 -10.78 15.65
C ASP A 117 4.45 -10.26 14.40
N MET A 118 4.49 -8.93 14.20
CA MET A 118 3.88 -8.25 13.06
C MET A 118 4.96 -7.70 12.12
N GLN A 119 5.11 -8.31 10.95
CA GLN A 119 5.99 -7.81 9.91
C GLN A 119 5.37 -6.56 9.26
N LEU A 120 6.08 -5.43 9.34
CA LEU A 120 5.69 -4.19 8.69
C LEU A 120 6.31 -4.10 7.28
N VAL A 121 5.48 -4.01 6.25
CA VAL A 121 5.90 -3.93 4.84
C VAL A 121 5.62 -2.51 4.30
N PRO A 122 6.65 -1.66 4.18
CA PRO A 122 6.50 -0.35 3.58
C PRO A 122 6.32 -0.47 2.06
N VAL A 123 5.39 0.31 1.49
CA VAL A 123 5.08 0.41 0.07
C VAL A 123 5.23 1.86 -0.36
N THR A 124 6.10 2.13 -1.32
CA THR A 124 6.32 3.47 -1.87
C THR A 124 5.54 3.67 -3.17
N ALA A 125 5.47 4.90 -3.67
CA ALA A 125 4.88 5.19 -4.98
C ALA A 125 5.47 4.33 -6.11
N HIS A 126 6.80 4.11 -6.11
CA HIS A 126 7.48 3.30 -7.13
C HIS A 126 7.17 1.80 -7.02
N ASP A 127 6.70 1.34 -5.86
CA ASP A 127 6.29 -0.05 -5.66
C ASP A 127 4.91 -0.34 -6.28
N LEU A 128 4.10 0.67 -6.61
CA LEU A 128 2.73 0.55 -7.17
C LEU A 128 2.70 0.10 -8.65
N THR A 129 3.58 -0.84 -8.98
CA THR A 129 3.64 -1.57 -10.24
C THR A 129 3.36 -3.05 -9.97
N LEU A 130 3.00 -3.82 -11.00
CA LEU A 130 2.80 -5.27 -10.82
C LEU A 130 4.03 -5.95 -10.22
N ARG A 131 5.23 -5.62 -10.71
CA ARG A 131 6.49 -6.20 -10.24
C ARG A 131 6.78 -5.79 -8.80
N GLY A 132 6.60 -4.51 -8.46
CA GLY A 132 6.83 -3.98 -7.12
C GLY A 132 5.90 -4.64 -6.11
N MET A 133 4.59 -4.63 -6.37
CA MET A 133 3.61 -5.20 -5.45
C MET A 133 3.74 -6.72 -5.30
N VAL A 134 4.02 -7.47 -6.37
CA VAL A 134 4.35 -8.90 -6.26
C VAL A 134 5.56 -9.15 -5.37
N GLY A 135 6.57 -8.28 -5.42
CA GLY A 135 7.70 -8.32 -4.49
C GLY A 135 7.29 -8.05 -3.05
N LYS A 136 6.43 -7.05 -2.80
CA LYS A 136 5.95 -6.69 -1.46
C LYS A 136 5.09 -7.78 -0.81
N VAL A 137 4.30 -8.50 -1.59
CA VAL A 137 3.47 -9.62 -1.09
C VAL A 137 4.18 -10.97 -1.13
N SER A 138 5.49 -10.99 -1.39
CA SER A 138 6.25 -12.25 -1.40
C SER A 138 6.21 -12.92 -0.03
N GLY A 139 5.94 -14.24 -0.01
CA GLY A 139 5.74 -15.00 1.22
C GLY A 139 4.29 -15.10 1.69
N LEU A 140 3.37 -14.31 1.13
CA LEU A 140 1.93 -14.41 1.40
C LEU A 140 1.24 -15.40 0.46
N PRO A 141 0.07 -15.95 0.83
CA PRO A 141 -0.73 -16.74 -0.09
C PRO A 141 -1.15 -15.87 -1.29
N LEU A 142 -0.65 -16.20 -2.47
CA LEU A 142 -0.95 -15.46 -3.70
C LEU A 142 -2.22 -15.99 -4.37
N ARG A 143 -3.11 -15.07 -4.75
CA ARG A 143 -4.20 -15.36 -5.68
C ARG A 143 -3.59 -15.64 -7.04
N HIS A 144 -4.21 -16.53 -7.82
CA HIS A 144 -3.85 -16.57 -9.24
C HIS A 144 -4.33 -15.30 -9.93
N TYR A 145 -3.42 -14.63 -10.61
CA TYR A 145 -3.69 -13.39 -11.32
C TYR A 145 -3.25 -13.48 -12.78
N ARG A 146 -3.82 -12.61 -13.62
CA ARG A 146 -3.47 -12.50 -15.04
C ARG A 146 -2.64 -11.23 -15.23
N PRO A 147 -1.32 -11.31 -15.46
CA PRO A 147 -0.46 -10.12 -15.63
C PRO A 147 -0.93 -9.15 -16.72
N LYS A 148 -1.63 -9.68 -17.74
CA LYS A 148 -2.22 -8.91 -18.86
C LYS A 148 -3.75 -8.87 -18.80
N GLY A 149 -4.34 -9.23 -17.66
CA GLY A 149 -5.79 -9.19 -17.45
C GLY A 149 -6.30 -7.76 -17.26
N PRO A 150 -7.63 -7.54 -17.38
CA PRO A 150 -8.23 -6.23 -17.23
C PRO A 150 -7.83 -5.50 -15.94
N ILE A 151 -7.88 -6.17 -14.78
CA ILE A 151 -7.55 -5.54 -13.48
C ILE A 151 -6.08 -5.11 -13.45
N ALA A 152 -5.15 -6.01 -13.78
CA ALA A 152 -3.73 -5.70 -13.78
C ALA A 152 -3.41 -4.52 -14.71
N LYS A 153 -4.03 -4.48 -15.91
CA LYS A 153 -3.85 -3.37 -16.85
C LYS A 153 -4.33 -2.05 -16.27
N THR A 154 -5.52 -2.00 -15.68
CA THR A 154 -6.07 -0.78 -15.06
C THR A 154 -5.21 -0.31 -13.88
N LEU A 155 -4.82 -1.21 -12.98
CA LEU A 155 -3.97 -0.86 -11.83
C LEU A 155 -2.60 -0.33 -12.27
N MET A 156 -1.99 -0.92 -13.30
CA MET A 156 -0.73 -0.42 -13.86
C MET A 156 -0.90 0.97 -14.48
N GLN A 157 -1.97 1.21 -15.23
CA GLN A 157 -2.24 2.52 -15.84
C GLN A 157 -2.45 3.63 -14.79
N ILE A 158 -3.19 3.33 -13.71
CA ILE A 158 -3.38 4.26 -12.60
C ILE A 158 -2.04 4.48 -11.86
N GLY A 159 -1.28 3.42 -11.60
CA GLY A 159 0.03 3.48 -10.96
C GLY A 159 1.03 4.32 -11.74
N GLU A 160 1.15 4.11 -13.04
CA GLU A 160 2.00 4.92 -13.93
C GLU A 160 1.60 6.39 -13.93
N SER A 161 0.28 6.67 -13.94
CA SER A 161 -0.25 8.03 -13.84
C SER A 161 0.11 8.68 -12.51
N TYR A 162 0.00 7.93 -11.41
CA TYR A 162 0.32 8.38 -10.06
C TYR A 162 1.82 8.68 -9.91
N ILE A 163 2.69 7.76 -10.33
CA ILE A 163 4.15 7.94 -10.33
C ILE A 163 4.53 9.17 -11.17
N SER A 164 4.00 9.27 -12.40
CA SER A 164 4.29 10.39 -13.30
C SER A 164 3.84 11.74 -12.73
N TYR A 165 2.69 11.79 -12.06
CA TYR A 165 2.20 13.00 -11.41
C TYR A 165 3.19 13.49 -10.35
N TRP A 166 3.65 12.58 -9.50
CA TRP A 166 4.56 12.93 -8.43
C TRP A 166 5.98 13.26 -8.90
N GLU A 167 6.51 12.54 -9.88
CA GLU A 167 7.80 12.87 -10.50
C GLU A 167 7.81 14.28 -11.09
N LYS A 168 6.73 14.67 -11.79
CA LYS A 168 6.57 16.03 -12.32
C LYS A 168 6.56 17.06 -11.20
N ARG A 169 5.82 16.78 -10.11
CA ARG A 169 5.70 17.66 -8.96
C ARG A 169 7.04 17.83 -8.23
N ARG A 170 7.85 16.77 -8.14
CA ARG A 170 9.21 16.81 -7.59
C ARG A 170 10.11 17.72 -8.42
N ARG A 171 10.14 17.52 -9.75
CA ARG A 171 10.94 18.35 -10.67
C ARG A 171 10.61 19.85 -10.59
N GLN A 172 9.32 20.18 -10.48
CA GLN A 172 8.86 21.57 -10.36
C GLN A 172 9.25 22.25 -9.04
N ARG A 173 9.57 21.47 -7.99
CA ARG A 173 9.97 21.99 -6.67
C ARG A 173 11.48 22.13 -6.54
N SER A 174 12.26 21.42 -7.37
CA SER A 174 13.72 21.50 -7.42
C SER A 174 14.24 22.56 -8.41
N SER A 175 13.36 23.34 -9.06
CA SER A 175 13.68 24.40 -10.02
C SER A 175 13.26 25.76 -9.46
#